data_AF-A0A1J4VF08-F1
#
_entry.id   AF-A0A1J4VF08-F1
#
_cell.length_a   1.000
_cell.length_b   1.000
_cell.length_c   1.000
_cell.angle_alpha   90.00
_cell.angle_beta   90.00
_cell.angle_gamma   90.00
#
_symmetry.space_group_name_H-M   'P 1'
#
loop_
_entity.id
_entity.type
_entity.pdbx_description
1 polymer ?
#
loop_
_entity_poly.entity_id
_entity_poly.type
_entity_poly.pdbx_seq_one_letter_code
_entity_poly.pdbx_strand_id
1 'polypeptide(L)'
;MLHSNKRKEVYDAKNPHTLYRNRIQCSINILANEIRAIAEKISHNPQVTPRVKNIEALRRKMRFYKTHNVSRINDVYGIRVLVASVSEVYAILERITKAFHGYLEHDYIANPKTRPNDPALEGKVLRLLQFIAYRNGVPFEIQITTYEFHAMNELLHEAYHKRKYDGLE
;
A
#
# COMPACT_ATOMS: atom_id res chain seq x y z
N MET A 1 8.81 -8.62 -37.30
CA MET A 1 8.13 -9.03 -36.04
C MET A 1 9.04 -9.63 -34.95
N LEU A 2 10.32 -9.94 -35.21
CA LEU A 2 11.23 -10.60 -34.23
C LEU A 2 11.82 -9.67 -33.14
N HIS A 3 11.86 -8.36 -33.36
CA HIS A 3 12.44 -7.38 -32.40
C HIS A 3 11.55 -7.06 -31.18
N SER A 4 10.27 -7.47 -31.20
CA SER A 4 9.35 -7.22 -30.07
C SER A 4 9.43 -8.29 -28.98
N ASN A 5 9.77 -9.54 -29.34
CA ASN A 5 9.85 -10.66 -28.40
C ASN A 5 11.11 -10.61 -27.52
N LYS A 6 12.28 -10.28 -28.09
CA LYS A 6 13.52 -10.14 -27.30
C LYS A 6 13.44 -9.06 -26.22
N ARG A 7 12.73 -7.95 -26.47
CA ARG A 7 12.51 -6.89 -25.45
C ARG A 7 11.57 -7.35 -24.35
N LYS A 8 10.55 -8.16 -24.64
CA LYS A 8 9.66 -8.74 -23.62
C LYS A 8 10.40 -9.69 -22.67
N GLU A 9 11.23 -10.59 -23.21
CA GLU A 9 11.99 -11.56 -22.39
C GLU A 9 13.00 -10.89 -21.45
N VAL A 10 13.67 -9.82 -21.88
CA VAL A 10 14.62 -9.07 -21.03
C VAL A 10 13.92 -8.30 -19.90
N TYR A 11 12.67 -7.85 -20.10
CA TYR A 11 11.87 -7.21 -19.05
C TYR A 11 11.31 -8.23 -18.05
N ASP A 12 10.95 -9.43 -18.50
CA ASP A 12 10.49 -10.52 -17.62
C ASP A 12 11.61 -11.06 -16.70
N ALA A 13 12.87 -10.95 -17.14
CA ALA A 13 14.04 -11.38 -16.35
C ALA A 13 14.45 -10.38 -15.24
N LYS A 14 14.10 -9.10 -15.35
CA LYS A 14 14.54 -8.08 -14.39
C LYS A 14 13.64 -8.01 -13.15
N ASN A 15 14.26 -8.04 -11.97
CA ASN A 15 13.56 -7.95 -10.70
C ASN A 15 12.72 -6.64 -10.61
N PRO A 16 11.38 -6.72 -10.44
CA PRO A 16 10.50 -5.54 -10.37
C PRO A 16 10.91 -4.53 -9.30
N HIS A 17 11.45 -4.98 -8.15
CA HIS A 17 11.95 -4.06 -7.12
C HIS A 17 13.15 -3.26 -7.58
N THR A 18 14.07 -3.87 -8.33
CA THR A 18 15.23 -3.16 -8.88
C THR A 18 14.79 -2.10 -9.88
N LEU A 19 13.86 -2.44 -10.77
CA LEU A 19 13.28 -1.48 -11.71
C LEU A 19 12.58 -0.32 -10.99
N TYR A 20 11.84 -0.62 -9.92
CA TYR A 20 11.15 0.38 -9.12
C TYR A 20 12.15 1.30 -8.40
N ARG A 21 13.14 0.74 -7.70
CA ARG A 21 14.19 1.49 -6.98
C ARG A 21 14.94 2.46 -7.89
N ASN A 22 15.30 2.01 -9.09
CA ASN A 22 16.01 2.83 -10.06
C ASN A 22 15.20 4.04 -10.54
N ARG A 23 13.86 3.97 -10.48
CA ARG A 23 12.98 5.05 -10.92
C ARG A 23 12.56 5.97 -9.79
N ILE A 24 12.17 5.43 -8.63
CA ILE A 24 11.79 6.27 -7.50
C ILE A 24 13.00 7.02 -6.93
N GLN A 25 14.21 6.47 -7.08
CA GLN A 25 15.47 7.06 -6.63
C GLN A 25 15.45 7.51 -5.17
N CYS A 26 14.63 6.85 -4.35
CA CYS A 26 14.47 7.13 -2.94
C CYS A 26 14.21 5.81 -2.21
N SER A 27 14.85 5.61 -1.06
CA SER A 27 14.63 4.41 -0.27
C SER A 27 13.31 4.52 0.50
N ILE A 28 12.66 3.37 0.74
CA ILE A 28 11.44 3.34 1.54
C ILE A 28 11.66 3.87 2.97
N ASN A 29 12.86 3.73 3.51
CA ASN A 29 13.20 4.21 4.84
C ASN A 29 13.25 5.74 4.90
N ILE A 30 13.75 6.40 3.86
CA ILE A 30 13.72 7.87 3.77
C ILE A 30 12.28 8.36 3.76
N LEU A 31 11.43 7.78 2.89
CA LEU A 31 10.01 8.13 2.84
C LEU A 31 9.30 7.86 4.18
N ALA A 32 9.62 6.74 4.84
CA ALA A 32 9.05 6.41 6.14
C ALA A 32 9.49 7.39 7.23
N ASN A 33 10.73 7.87 7.19
CA ASN A 33 11.22 8.88 8.12
C ASN A 33 10.56 10.25 7.89
N GLU A 34 10.37 10.67 6.64
CA GLU A 34 9.63 11.89 6.30
C GLU A 34 8.19 11.84 6.84
N ILE A 35 7.50 10.71 6.63
CA ILE A 35 6.14 10.51 7.13
C ILE A 35 6.10 10.41 8.66
N ARG A 36 7.09 9.78 9.29
CA ARG A 36 7.20 9.73 10.75
C ARG A 36 7.33 11.12 11.35
N ALA A 37 8.20 11.96 10.80
CA ALA A 37 8.36 13.34 11.25
C ALA A 37 7.08 14.18 11.10
N ILE A 38 6.19 13.85 10.16
CA ILE A 38 4.86 14.45 10.06
C ILE A 38 3.94 13.91 11.15
N ALA A 39 3.90 12.60 11.35
CA ALA A 39 3.01 11.95 12.31
C ALA A 39 3.33 12.35 13.76
N GLU A 40 4.61 12.44 14.13
CA GLU A 40 5.08 12.81 15.49
C GLU A 40 4.72 14.25 15.88
N LYS A 41 4.38 15.12 14.91
CA LYS A 41 3.88 16.48 15.20
C LYS A 41 2.41 16.50 15.62
N ILE A 42 1.71 15.38 15.48
CA ILE A 42 0.25 15.29 15.64
C ILE A 42 -0.09 14.27 16.72
N SER A 43 0.57 13.11 16.70
CA SER A 43 0.34 12.03 17.64
C SER A 43 1.55 11.83 18.54
N HIS A 44 1.29 11.49 19.80
CA HIS A 44 2.34 11.31 20.81
C HIS A 44 3.22 10.08 20.57
N ASN A 45 2.65 9.00 20.05
CA ASN A 45 3.37 7.74 19.83
C ASN A 45 2.91 7.07 18.53
N PRO A 46 3.13 7.66 17.34
CA PRO A 46 2.74 7.04 16.09
C PRO A 46 3.66 5.87 15.74
N GLN A 47 3.10 4.75 15.28
CA GLN A 47 3.88 3.67 14.69
C GLN A 47 3.91 3.81 13.17
N VAL A 48 5.12 3.98 12.61
CA VAL A 48 5.33 4.10 11.16
C VAL A 48 6.17 2.95 10.64
N THR A 49 5.54 2.07 9.87
CA THR A 49 6.11 0.81 9.39
C THR A 49 6.20 0.80 7.86
N PRO A 50 7.41 0.67 7.29
CA PRO A 50 7.58 0.49 5.85
C PRO A 50 7.16 -0.93 5.43
N ARG A 51 6.55 -1.06 4.26
CA ARG A 51 6.10 -2.32 3.66
C ARG A 51 6.50 -2.35 2.19
N VAL A 52 7.31 -3.34 1.81
CA VAL A 52 7.63 -3.61 0.41
C VAL A 52 6.78 -4.77 -0.09
N LYS A 53 6.06 -4.59 -1.20
CA LYS A 53 5.23 -5.65 -1.78
C LYS A 53 6.10 -6.83 -2.22
N ASN A 54 5.71 -8.06 -1.89
CA ASN A 54 6.41 -9.26 -2.38
C ASN A 54 6.44 -9.31 -3.93
N ILE A 55 7.54 -9.81 -4.50
CA ILE A 55 7.78 -9.86 -5.96
C ILE A 55 6.69 -10.65 -6.71
N GLU A 56 6.21 -11.76 -6.17
CA GLU A 56 5.15 -12.56 -6.80
C GLU A 56 3.82 -11.81 -6.83
N ALA A 57 3.50 -11.11 -5.74
CA ALA A 57 2.32 -10.25 -5.66
C ALA A 57 2.42 -9.09 -6.68
N LEU A 58 3.61 -8.51 -6.85
CA LEU A 58 3.87 -7.51 -7.89
C LEU A 58 3.68 -8.09 -9.29
N ARG A 59 4.29 -9.24 -9.60
CA ARG A 59 4.13 -9.91 -10.89
C ARG A 59 2.66 -10.21 -11.19
N ARG A 60 1.89 -10.67 -10.19
CA ARG A 60 0.45 -10.89 -10.32
C ARG A 60 -0.30 -9.61 -10.66
N LYS A 61 -0.01 -8.49 -9.98
CA LYS A 61 -0.60 -7.18 -10.30
C LYS A 61 -0.19 -6.68 -11.68
N MET A 62 1.08 -6.82 -12.05
CA MET A 62 1.59 -6.45 -13.37
C MET A 62 0.86 -7.22 -14.49
N ARG A 63 0.64 -8.53 -14.32
CA ARG A 63 -0.19 -9.33 -15.24
C ARG A 63 -1.64 -8.86 -15.27
N PHE A 64 -2.25 -8.62 -14.11
CA PHE A 64 -3.63 -8.14 -14.01
C PHE A 64 -3.84 -6.81 -14.74
N TYR A 65 -2.95 -5.84 -14.53
CA TYR A 65 -2.98 -4.54 -15.21
C TYR A 65 -2.36 -4.58 -16.63
N LYS A 66 -1.98 -5.77 -17.12
CA LYS A 66 -1.36 -5.98 -18.43
C LYS A 66 -0.20 -5.01 -18.70
N THR A 67 0.65 -4.78 -17.70
CA THR A 67 1.75 -3.83 -17.77
C THR A 67 3.09 -4.45 -17.41
N HIS A 68 4.12 -4.12 -18.20
CA HIS A 68 5.52 -4.45 -17.89
C HIS A 68 6.21 -3.34 -17.09
N ASN A 69 5.49 -2.25 -16.81
CA ASN A 69 6.00 -1.09 -16.09
C ASN A 69 5.57 -1.17 -14.62
N VAL A 70 6.49 -1.58 -13.74
CA VAL A 70 6.25 -1.69 -12.28
C VAL A 70 5.86 -0.35 -11.63
N SER A 71 6.25 0.79 -12.19
CA SER A 71 5.88 2.12 -11.69
C SER A 71 4.41 2.47 -11.92
N ARG A 72 3.64 1.62 -12.61
CA ARG A 72 2.16 1.73 -12.66
C ARG A 72 1.47 1.05 -11.48
N ILE A 73 2.23 0.36 -10.63
CA ILE A 73 1.69 -0.29 -9.44
C ILE A 73 1.85 0.67 -8.26
N ASN A 74 0.73 1.14 -7.71
CA ASN A 74 0.72 2.20 -6.69
C ASN A 74 1.32 1.74 -5.35
N ASP A 75 1.20 0.45 -5.01
CA ASP A 75 1.56 -0.11 -3.69
C ASP A 75 2.83 -0.98 -3.72
N VAL A 76 3.83 -0.60 -4.52
CA VAL A 76 5.14 -1.27 -4.51
C VAL A 76 5.87 -0.98 -3.20
N TYR A 77 6.01 0.31 -2.87
CA TYR A 77 6.28 0.79 -1.53
C TYR A 77 4.97 1.19 -0.89
N GLY A 78 4.76 0.71 0.33
CA GLY A 78 3.67 1.09 1.21
C GLY A 78 4.21 1.53 2.55
N ILE A 79 3.63 2.55 3.17
CA ILE A 79 4.00 3.00 4.50
C ILE A 79 2.74 3.04 5.35
N ARG A 80 2.73 2.27 6.43
CA ARG A 80 1.60 2.23 7.35
C ARG A 80 1.87 3.13 8.55
N VAL A 81 0.90 3.96 8.89
CA VAL A 81 0.89 4.85 10.05
C VAL A 81 -0.24 4.42 10.95
N LEU A 82 0.08 4.05 12.20
CA LEU A 82 -0.88 3.72 13.24
C LEU A 82 -0.88 4.82 14.30
N VAL A 83 -2.07 5.24 14.70
CA VAL A 83 -2.30 6.27 15.73
C VAL A 83 -3.43 5.89 16.67
N ALA A 84 -3.66 6.68 17.71
CA ALA A 84 -4.63 6.35 18.75
C ALA A 84 -6.09 6.62 18.32
N SER A 85 -6.33 7.65 17.52
CA SER A 85 -7.70 8.13 17.22
C SER A 85 -7.95 8.42 15.75
N VAL A 86 -9.22 8.36 15.34
CA VAL A 86 -9.66 8.75 13.99
C VAL A 86 -9.38 10.23 13.69
N SER A 87 -9.47 11.10 14.70
CA SER A 87 -9.13 12.52 14.53
C SER A 87 -7.66 12.70 14.13
N GLU A 88 -6.74 11.97 14.74
CA GLU A 88 -5.32 12.00 14.36
C GLU A 88 -5.10 11.45 12.94
N VAL A 89 -5.87 10.43 12.53
CA VAL A 89 -5.79 9.87 11.17
C VAL A 89 -6.06 10.96 10.13
N TYR A 90 -7.14 11.73 10.28
CA TYR A 90 -7.47 12.81 9.35
C TYR A 90 -6.53 14.01 9.46
N ALA A 91 -6.06 14.36 10.67
CA ALA A 91 -5.07 15.41 10.85
C ALA A 91 -3.72 15.07 10.16
N ILE A 92 -3.29 13.80 10.23
CA ILE A 92 -2.10 13.32 9.51
C ILE A 92 -2.34 13.37 8.01
N LEU A 93 -3.51 12.92 7.51
CA LEU A 93 -3.84 13.02 6.09
C LEU A 93 -3.70 14.46 5.59
N GLU A 94 -4.24 15.43 6.33
CA GLU A 94 -4.16 16.85 5.96
C GLU A 94 -2.70 17.31 5.81
N ARG A 95 -1.81 16.95 6.74
CA ARG A 95 -0.38 17.28 6.61
C ARG A 95 0.30 16.54 5.47
N ILE A 96 -0.04 15.27 5.23
CA ILE A 96 0.52 14.48 4.12
C ILE A 96 0.14 15.08 2.77
N THR A 97 -1.11 15.52 2.58
CA THR A 97 -1.55 16.16 1.32
C THR A 97 -0.82 17.47 1.01
N LYS A 98 -0.28 18.15 2.04
CA LYS A 98 0.56 19.35 1.90
C LYS A 98 2.02 19.03 1.62
N ALA A 99 2.51 17.89 2.12
CA ALA A 99 3.91 17.49 2.00
C ALA A 99 4.22 16.68 0.73
N PHE A 100 3.23 15.97 0.18
CA PHE A 100 3.39 15.11 -0.99
C PHE A 100 2.33 15.41 -2.04
N HIS A 101 2.75 15.47 -3.30
CA HIS A 101 1.82 15.37 -4.41
C HIS A 101 1.19 13.99 -4.42
N GLY A 102 -0.14 13.92 -4.58
CA GLY A 102 -0.87 12.68 -4.50
C GLY A 102 -2.37 12.89 -4.43
N TYR A 103 -3.10 11.82 -4.17
CA TYR A 103 -4.55 11.85 -4.01
C TYR A 103 -5.02 10.78 -3.02
N LEU A 104 -6.16 11.05 -2.37
CA LEU A 104 -6.85 10.07 -1.53
C LEU A 104 -7.53 9.05 -2.44
N GLU A 105 -7.03 7.81 -2.44
CA GLU A 105 -7.60 6.74 -3.26
C GLU A 105 -8.82 6.13 -2.57
N HIS A 106 -8.72 5.82 -1.28
CA HIS A 106 -9.83 5.24 -0.53
C HIS A 106 -9.88 5.81 0.90
N ASP A 107 -11.10 6.18 1.32
CA ASP A 107 -11.43 6.41 2.73
C ASP A 107 -12.35 5.30 3.22
N TYR A 108 -11.76 4.25 3.78
CA TYR A 108 -12.53 3.15 4.35
C TYR A 108 -12.92 3.37 5.81
N ILE A 109 -12.53 4.50 6.42
CA ILE A 109 -13.03 4.90 7.74
C ILE A 109 -14.44 5.46 7.58
N ALA A 110 -14.62 6.39 6.64
CA ALA A 110 -15.91 6.98 6.28
C ALA A 110 -16.77 6.01 5.44
N ASN A 111 -16.14 5.29 4.50
CA ASN A 111 -16.82 4.33 3.63
C ASN A 111 -16.28 2.90 3.84
N PRO A 112 -16.58 2.28 5.00
CA PRO A 112 -16.41 0.87 5.28
C PRO A 112 -16.41 -0.06 4.07
N LYS A 113 -15.28 -0.72 3.79
CA LYS A 113 -15.29 -1.83 2.84
C LYS A 113 -15.88 -3.07 3.49
N THR A 114 -17.11 -3.40 3.10
CA THR A 114 -17.80 -4.63 3.49
C THR A 114 -17.53 -5.74 2.48
N ARG A 115 -17.66 -7.00 2.91
CA ARG A 115 -17.60 -8.19 2.05
C ARG A 115 -18.80 -9.10 2.35
N PRO A 116 -20.00 -8.71 1.91
CA PRO A 116 -21.24 -9.37 2.32
C PRO A 116 -21.34 -10.84 1.86
N ASN A 117 -20.63 -11.23 0.79
CA ASN A 117 -20.69 -12.58 0.25
C ASN A 117 -19.63 -13.52 0.83
N ASP A 118 -18.94 -13.14 1.91
CA ASP A 118 -17.99 -14.00 2.61
C ASP A 118 -18.45 -14.21 4.06
N PRO A 119 -19.06 -15.36 4.39
CA PRO A 119 -19.62 -15.63 5.71
C PRO A 119 -18.63 -15.48 6.88
N ALA A 120 -17.32 -15.67 6.68
CA ALA A 120 -16.36 -15.46 7.78
C ALA A 120 -15.85 -14.01 7.91
N LEU A 121 -16.25 -13.17 6.96
CA LEU A 121 -16.02 -11.73 6.95
C LEU A 121 -17.35 -10.95 7.10
N GLU A 122 -18.47 -11.67 7.34
CA GLU A 122 -19.77 -11.07 7.61
C GLU A 122 -19.69 -10.17 8.84
N GLY A 123 -20.19 -8.94 8.71
CA GLY A 123 -20.09 -7.91 9.74
C GLY A 123 -18.70 -7.28 9.92
N LYS A 124 -17.68 -7.72 9.19
CA LYS A 124 -16.30 -7.22 9.35
C LYS A 124 -15.91 -6.24 8.25
N VAL A 125 -15.24 -5.17 8.67
CA VAL A 125 -15.01 -3.98 7.84
C VAL A 125 -13.53 -3.62 7.85
N LEU A 126 -12.93 -3.46 6.66
CA LEU A 126 -11.61 -2.84 6.55
C LEU A 126 -11.75 -1.36 6.87
N ARG A 127 -11.01 -0.85 7.87
CA ARG A 127 -10.97 0.58 8.21
C ARG A 127 -9.56 1.14 8.15
N LEU A 128 -9.30 2.00 7.18
CA LEU A 128 -8.05 2.76 6.99
C LEU A 128 -8.25 3.80 5.88
N LEU A 129 -7.36 4.79 5.83
CA LEU A 129 -7.18 5.66 4.67
C LEU A 129 -6.08 5.10 3.76
N GLN A 130 -6.27 5.16 2.45
CA GLN A 130 -5.22 4.93 1.45
C GLN A 130 -4.98 6.19 0.65
N PHE A 131 -3.78 6.75 0.77
CA PHE A 131 -3.33 7.88 -0.01
C PHE A 131 -2.22 7.43 -0.96
N ILE A 132 -2.32 7.78 -2.25
CA ILE A 132 -1.27 7.51 -3.23
C ILE A 132 -0.45 8.77 -3.39
N ALA A 133 0.79 8.72 -2.91
CA ALA A 133 1.78 9.79 -2.99
C ALA A 133 2.77 9.52 -4.12
N TYR A 134 3.46 10.56 -4.59
CA TYR A 134 4.46 10.46 -5.65
C TYR A 134 5.82 10.97 -5.19
N ARG A 135 6.87 10.24 -5.55
CA ARG A 135 8.26 10.68 -5.46
C ARG A 135 8.93 10.48 -6.82
N ASN A 136 9.50 11.54 -7.38
CA ASN A 136 10.14 11.51 -8.71
C ASN A 136 9.23 10.92 -9.80
N GLY A 137 7.93 11.24 -9.74
CA GLY A 137 6.92 10.71 -10.67
C GLY A 137 6.56 9.23 -10.47
N VAL A 138 7.05 8.57 -9.42
CA VAL A 138 6.76 7.17 -9.09
C VAL A 138 5.82 7.10 -7.88
N PRO A 139 4.71 6.35 -7.96
CA PRO A 139 3.75 6.25 -6.87
C PRO A 139 4.26 5.36 -5.73
N PHE A 140 3.84 5.70 -4.51
CA PHE A 140 3.90 4.85 -3.33
C PHE A 140 2.64 5.07 -2.49
N GLU A 141 2.25 4.05 -1.73
CA GLU A 141 1.03 4.08 -0.92
C GLU A 141 1.35 4.49 0.53
N ILE A 142 0.51 5.35 1.10
CA ILE A 142 0.48 5.65 2.52
C ILE A 142 -0.85 5.18 3.08
N GLN A 143 -0.80 4.28 4.07
CA GLN A 143 -1.96 3.79 4.79
C GLN A 143 -1.99 4.40 6.18
N ILE A 144 -3.06 5.10 6.56
CA ILE A 144 -3.20 5.69 7.89
C ILE A 144 -4.41 5.05 8.56
N THR A 145 -4.25 4.54 9.78
CA THR A 145 -5.35 3.93 10.54
C THR A 145 -5.09 4.01 12.04
N THR A 146 -6.05 3.59 12.86
CA THR A 146 -5.86 3.50 14.31
C THR A 146 -5.26 2.16 14.70
N TYR A 147 -4.69 2.07 15.90
CA TYR A 147 -4.27 0.78 16.49
C TYR A 147 -5.42 -0.21 16.56
N GLU A 148 -6.59 0.23 17.02
CA GLU A 148 -7.80 -0.58 17.11
C GLU A 148 -8.22 -1.12 15.74
N PHE A 149 -8.34 -0.24 14.74
CA PHE A 149 -8.75 -0.64 13.40
C PHE A 149 -7.70 -1.54 12.74
N HIS A 150 -6.41 -1.32 12.99
CA HIS A 150 -5.37 -2.21 12.53
C HIS A 150 -5.49 -3.61 13.13
N ALA A 151 -5.69 -3.73 14.44
CA ALA A 151 -5.89 -5.02 15.10
C ALA A 151 -7.11 -5.77 14.54
N MET A 152 -8.23 -5.06 14.32
CA MET A 152 -9.40 -5.63 13.65
C MET A 152 -9.08 -6.10 12.22
N ASN A 153 -8.30 -5.32 11.47
CA ASN A 153 -7.95 -5.63 10.08
C ASN A 153 -6.96 -6.82 9.97
N GLU A 154 -6.04 -7.01 10.90
CA GLU A 154 -5.09 -8.13 10.85
C GLU A 154 -5.79 -9.49 11.08
N LEU A 155 -6.73 -9.55 12.03
CA LEU A 155 -7.62 -10.71 12.22
C LEU A 155 -8.41 -11.05 10.94
N LEU A 156 -8.70 -10.04 10.12
CA LEU A 156 -9.34 -10.21 8.82
C LEU A 156 -8.40 -10.75 7.74
N HIS A 157 -7.18 -10.24 7.70
CA HIS A 157 -6.19 -10.62 6.72
C HIS A 157 -5.77 -12.09 6.90
N GLU A 158 -5.54 -12.55 8.13
CA GLU A 158 -5.17 -13.94 8.42
C GLU A 158 -6.25 -14.93 7.96
N ALA A 159 -7.52 -14.68 8.29
CA ALA A 159 -8.64 -15.53 7.87
C ALA A 159 -8.84 -15.58 6.34
N TYR A 160 -8.63 -14.45 5.66
CA TYR A 160 -8.69 -14.38 4.20
C TYR A 160 -7.53 -15.12 3.52
N HIS A 161 -6.31 -14.95 4.03
CA HIS A 161 -5.11 -15.58 3.47
C HIS A 161 -5.14 -17.10 3.67
N LYS A 162 -5.55 -17.60 4.83
CA LYS A 162 -5.69 -19.03 5.10
C LYS A 162 -6.59 -19.71 4.04
N ARG A 163 -7.78 -19.18 3.76
CA ARG A 163 -8.70 -19.83 2.79
C ARG A 163 -8.37 -19.61 1.32
N LYS A 164 -7.79 -18.45 0.96
CA LYS A 164 -7.41 -18.20 -0.43
C LYS A 164 -6.25 -19.07 -0.91
N TYR A 165 -5.41 -19.55 0.01
CA TYR A 165 -4.20 -20.28 -0.30
C TYR A 165 -4.22 -21.75 0.21
N ASP A 166 -4.97 -22.07 1.27
CA ASP A 166 -5.11 -23.46 1.77
C ASP A 166 -6.34 -24.19 1.21
N GLY A 167 -7.19 -23.50 0.43
CA GLY A 167 -8.36 -24.09 -0.26
C GLY A 167 -8.10 -24.44 -1.73
N LEU A 168 -6.83 -24.52 -2.14
CA LEU A 168 -6.40 -24.99 -3.46
C LEU A 168 -5.68 -26.34 -3.30
N GLU A 169 -6.42 -27.34 -2.82
CA GLU A 169 -6.17 -28.76 -3.12
C GLU A 169 -7.18 -29.22 -4.17
#